data_AF-A0A2V7C269-F1
#
_entry.id   AF-A0A2V7C269-F1
#
_cell.length_a   1.000
_cell.length_b   1.000
_cell.length_c   1.000
_cell.angle_alpha   90.00
_cell.angle_beta   90.00
_cell.angle_gamma   90.00
#
_symmetry.space_group_name_H-M   'P 1'
#
loop_
_entity.id
_entity.type
_entity.pdbx_description
1 polymer ?
#
loop_
_entity_poly.entity_id
_entity_poly.type
_entity_poly.pdbx_seq_one_letter_code
_entity_poly.pdbx_strand_id
1 'polypeptide(L)' 'MTNVRLQVEGLSVDSHPVGRRFAWAVGDIGPGGETSVVMEIMPGAVTYRITVVSFDLVSIGQAP' A
#
# COMPACT_ATOMS: atom_id res chain seq x y z
N MET A 1 -4.31 12.84 0.23
CA MET A 1 -4.88 11.67 0.93
C MET A 1 -3.95 11.28 2.05
N THR A 2 -4.52 10.82 3.16
CA THR A 2 -3.80 10.43 4.38
C THR A 2 -4.27 9.04 4.79
N ASN A 3 -3.61 8.43 5.78
CA ASN A 3 -3.99 7.12 6.32
C ASN A 3 -4.22 6.06 5.22
N VAL A 4 -3.33 6.02 4.23
CA VAL A 4 -3.45 5.08 3.11
C VAL A 4 -3.01 3.69 3.58
N ARG A 5 -3.98 2.78 3.67
CA ARG A 5 -3.77 1.39 4.09
C ARG A 5 -3.75 0.46 2.90
N LEU A 6 -2.77 -0.42 2.90
CA LEU A 6 -2.50 -1.38 1.84
C LEU A 6 -2.65 -2.79 2.40
N GLN A 7 -3.33 -3.66 1.66
CA GLN A 7 -3.20 -5.10 1.81
C GLN A 7 -2.13 -5.57 0.84
N VAL A 8 -1.15 -6.30 1.35
CA VAL A 8 -0.09 -6.90 0.55
C VAL A 8 -0.17 -8.41 0.67
N GLU A 9 -0.22 -9.08 -0.48
CA GLU A 9 -0.20 -10.53 -0.60
C GLU A 9 1.10 -10.96 -1.28
N GLY A 10 1.85 -11.83 -0.62
CA GLY A 10 3.04 -12.46 -1.20
C GLY A 10 2.64 -13.71 -1.97
N LEU A 11 3.15 -13.87 -3.18
CA LEU A 11 2.88 -14.98 -4.08
C LEU A 11 4.16 -15.76 -4.36
N SER A 12 4.08 -17.10 -4.36
CA SER A 12 5.15 -17.99 -4.79
C SER A 12 5.35 -17.95 -6.31
N VAL A 13 6.36 -18.68 -6.80
CA VAL A 13 6.63 -18.82 -8.25
C VAL A 13 5.45 -19.39 -9.02
N ASP A 14 4.66 -20.25 -8.38
CA ASP A 14 3.45 -20.84 -8.97
C ASP A 14 2.20 -19.97 -8.75
N SER A 15 2.38 -18.71 -8.31
CA SER A 15 1.31 -17.75 -8.01
C SER A 15 0.38 -18.14 -6.86
N HIS A 16 0.79 -19.06 -5.98
CA HIS A 16 0.04 -19.39 -4.76
C HIS A 16 0.32 -18.37 -3.64
N PRO A 17 -0.70 -17.95 -2.86
CA PRO A 17 -0.47 -17.08 -1.71
C PRO A 17 0.40 -17.76 -0.65
N VAL A 18 1.51 -17.10 -0.27
CA VAL A 18 2.41 -17.55 0.80
C VAL A 18 2.30 -16.70 2.07
N GLY A 19 1.59 -15.57 1.98
CA GLY A 19 1.31 -14.74 3.14
C GLY A 19 0.50 -13.49 2.80
N ARG A 20 -0.02 -12.86 3.85
CA ARG A 20 -0.73 -11.59 3.77
C ARG A 20 -0.35 -10.69 4.94
N ARG A 21 -0.18 -9.40 4.65
CA ARG A 21 0.08 -8.35 5.63
C ARG A 21 -0.68 -7.08 5.28
N PHE A 22 -0.88 -6.24 6.29
CA PHE A 22 -1.30 -4.86 6.08
C PHE A 22 -0.11 -3.94 6.30
N ALA A 23 -0.01 -2.91 5.47
CA ALA A 23 1.00 -1.87 5.58
C ALA A 23 0.35 -0.49 5.42
N TRP A 24 1.07 0.54 5.84
CA TRP A 24 0.67 1.93 5.66
C TRP A 24 1.66 2.59 4.71
N ALA A 25 1.15 3.43 3.80
CA ALA A 25 2.00 4.32 3.03
C ALA A 25 2.75 5.27 3.96
N VAL A 26 3.96 5.65 3.57
CA VAL A 26 4.78 6.57 4.36
C VAL A 26 4.30 8.01 4.12
N GLY A 27 3.71 8.60 5.15
CA GLY A 27 3.23 9.98 5.13
C GLY A 27 1.99 10.20 4.25
N ASP A 28 1.70 11.47 4.01
CA ASP A 28 0.54 11.93 3.25
C ASP A 28 0.88 12.04 1.77
N ILE A 29 -0.10 11.76 0.90
CA ILE A 29 0.06 11.84 -0.56
C ILE A 29 -0.71 13.06 -1.08
N GLY A 30 0.02 14.07 -1.56
CA GLY A 30 -0.56 15.24 -2.22
C GLY A 30 -1.12 14.92 -3.62
N PRO A 31 -1.85 15.86 -4.26
CA PRO A 31 -2.31 15.68 -5.64
C PRO A 31 -1.14 15.42 -6.59
N GLY A 32 -1.20 14.34 -7.37
CA GLY A 32 -0.11 13.92 -8.26
C GLY A 32 1.18 13.48 -7.56
N GLY A 33 1.15 13.36 -6.23
CA GLY A 33 2.30 12.95 -5.43
C GLY A 33 2.51 11.43 -5.42
N GLU A 34 3.68 11.04 -4.95
CA GLU A 34 4.08 9.64 -4.77
C GLU A 34 4.49 9.38 -3.31
N THR A 35 4.52 8.11 -2.93
CA THR A 35 4.93 7.65 -1.60
C THR A 35 5.57 6.27 -1.70
N SER A 36 6.16 5.83 -0.59
CA SER A 36 6.78 4.52 -0.44
C SER A 36 6.03 3.69 0.60
N VAL A 37 6.22 2.38 0.57
CA VAL A 37 5.77 1.46 1.62
C VAL A 37 6.95 0.62 2.10
N VAL A 38 7.01 0.33 3.39
CA VAL A 38 8.02 -0.57 3.98
C VAL A 38 7.29 -1.69 4.69
N MET A 39 7.74 -2.93 4.46
CA MET A 39 7.20 -4.11 5.13
C MET A 39 8.23 -5.21 5.21
N GLU A 40 8.02 -6.14 6.14
CA GLU A 40 8.82 -7.37 6.22
C GLU A 40 8.54 -8.26 5.00
N ILE A 41 9.61 -8.87 4.48
CA ILE A 41 9.52 -9.84 3.40
C ILE A 41 8.76 -11.08 3.87
N MET A 42 7.95 -11.66 2.97
CA MET A 42 7.28 -12.93 3.22
C MET A 42 8.15 -14.06 2.66
N PRO A 43 8.68 -14.97 3.50
CA PRO A 43 9.49 -16.08 3.02
C PRO A 43 8.75 -16.90 1.96
N GLY A 44 9.41 -17.16 0.83
CA GLY A 44 8.82 -17.86 -0.32
C GLY A 44 8.04 -16.99 -1.30
N ALA A 45 7.87 -15.68 -1.02
CA ALA A 45 7.26 -14.77 -1.97
C ALA A 45 8.29 -14.30 -3.01
N VAL A 46 7.96 -14.46 -4.29
CA VAL A 46 8.75 -13.94 -5.43
C VAL A 46 8.01 -12.82 -6.15
N THR A 47 6.73 -12.64 -5.86
CA THR A 47 5.89 -11.56 -6.39
C THR A 47 5.00 -11.03 -5.28
N TYR A 48 4.75 -9.72 -5.27
CA TYR A 48 3.81 -9.11 -4.35
C TYR A 48 2.66 -8.49 -5.12
N ARG A 49 1.44 -8.76 -4.65
CA ARG A 49 0.23 -8.07 -5.09
C ARG A 49 -0.19 -7.10 -4.00
N ILE A 50 -0.22 -5.82 -4.35
CA ILE A 50 -0.55 -4.74 -3.42
C ILE A 50 -1.92 -4.17 -3.81
N THR A 51 -2.78 -3.96 -2.84
CA THR A 51 -4.10 -3.37 -3.02
C THR A 51 -4.32 -2.28 -1.98
N VAL A 52 -4.67 -1.08 -2.42
CA VAL A 52 -5.15 -0.02 -1.53
C VAL A 52 -6.52 -0.44 -1.02
N VAL A 53 -6.67 -0.57 0.30
CA VAL A 53 -7.93 -1.03 0.93
C VAL A 53 -8.68 0.08 1.64
N SER A 54 -7.99 1.14 2.08
CA SER A 54 -8.62 2.34 2.65
C SER A 54 -7.70 3.54 2.58
N PHE A 55 -8.27 4.74 2.58
CA PHE A 55 -7.58 6.01 2.73
C PHE A 55 -8.57 7.10 3.17
N ASP A 56 -8.04 8.18 3.74
CA ASP A 56 -8.80 9.38 4.03
C ASP A 56 -8.52 10.45 2.96
N LEU A 57 -9.59 10.99 2.36
CA LEU A 57 -9.47 12.11 1.44
C LEU A 57 -9.44 13.42 2.23
N VAL A 58 -8.27 14.03 2.35
CA VAL A 58 -8.16 15.39 2.89
C VAL A 58 -8.48 16.38 1.77
N SER A 59 -9.60 17.10 1.92
CA SER A 59 -9.95 18.21 1.04
C SER A 59 -9.06 19.40 1.38
N ILE A 60 -8.06 19.66 0.54
CA ILE A 60 -7.43 20.98 0.49
C ILE A 60 -8.47 21.91 -0.13
N GLY A 61 -9.04 22.82 0.67
CA GLY A 61 -10.02 23.79 0.19
C GLY A 61 -9.48 24.52 -1.05
N GLN A 62 -10.34 24.73 -2.05
CA GLN A 62 -10.02 25.61 -3.17
C GLN A 62 -9.63 26.97 -2.58
N ALA A 63 -8.38 27.39 -2.80
CA ALA A 63 -8.04 28.79 -2.60
C ALA A 63 -8.91 29.63 -3.55
N PRO A 64 -9.47 30.76 -3.07
CA PRO A 64 -10.34 31.62 -3.86
C PRO A 64 -9.65 32.21 -5.09
#